data_AF-A0AAV2FL79-F1
#
_entry.id   AF-A0AAV2FL79-F1
#
_cell.length_a   1.000
_cell.length_b   1.000
_cell.length_c   1.000
_cell.angle_alpha   90.00
_cell.angle_beta   90.00
_cell.angle_gamma   90.00
#
_symmetry.space_group_name_H-M   'P 1'
#
loop_
_entity.id
_entity.type
_entity.pdbx_description
1 polymer ?
#
loop_
_entity_poly.entity_id
_entity_poly.type
_entity_poly.pdbx_seq_one_letter_code
_entity_poly.pdbx_strand_id
1 'polypeptide(L)'
;MSQDHRPIYPSEKRRVEQLGGYIDDGYLNGVLSVSRALGDWDMKLPCGSRSPLISEPEFRQVVLTEEDEFLVIGCDGIWDVMSSQHAVSLVRRGLRRHDDPEQCAKDLVMEAFRRNTFDNLTAIIVCFSSPDHREPMSPARQRRPRCCSLSVDALCSLRNLLDGNGNS
;
A
#
# COMPACT_ATOMS: atom_id res chain seq x y z
N MET A 1 -3.45 1.08 11.46
CA MET A 1 -2.49 0.31 10.65
C MET A 1 -3.14 -0.98 10.22
N SER A 2 -2.81 -1.49 9.03
CA SER A 2 -3.20 -2.85 8.59
C SER A 2 -2.43 -3.91 9.38
N GLN A 3 -2.93 -5.14 9.38
CA GLN A 3 -2.18 -6.31 9.84
C GLN A 3 -1.62 -7.02 8.62
N ASP A 4 -0.34 -7.38 8.63
CA ASP A 4 0.24 -8.17 7.54
C ASP A 4 -0.44 -9.54 7.50
N HIS A 5 -0.58 -10.14 6.32
CA HIS A 5 -1.11 -11.50 6.18
C HIS A 5 0.02 -12.50 5.95
N ARG A 6 0.89 -12.64 6.96
CA ARG A 6 1.97 -13.63 6.95
C ARG A 6 1.46 -15.01 7.38
N PRO A 7 1.93 -16.11 6.77
CA PRO A 7 1.46 -17.46 7.10
C PRO A 7 1.69 -17.85 8.57
N ILE A 8 2.70 -17.27 9.22
CA ILE A 8 3.01 -17.47 10.64
C ILE A 8 1.98 -16.86 11.60
N TYR A 9 1.11 -15.94 11.12
CA TYR A 9 0.18 -15.26 12.00
C TYR A 9 -1.00 -16.15 12.40
N PRO A 10 -1.48 -16.10 13.66
CA PRO A 10 -2.40 -17.09 14.19
C PRO A 10 -3.72 -17.23 13.43
N SER A 11 -4.27 -16.15 12.88
CA SER A 11 -5.49 -16.16 12.07
C SER A 11 -5.26 -16.83 10.72
N GLU A 12 -4.19 -16.47 10.03
CA GLU A 12 -3.81 -17.02 8.72
C GLU A 12 -3.40 -18.49 8.83
N LYS A 13 -2.55 -18.84 9.80
CA LYS A 13 -2.15 -20.22 10.09
C LYS A 13 -3.35 -21.15 10.29
N ARG A 14 -4.29 -20.75 11.16
CA ARG A 14 -5.51 -21.52 11.40
C ARG A 14 -6.34 -21.72 10.14
N ARG A 15 -6.50 -20.66 9.33
CA ARG A 15 -7.24 -20.73 8.07
C ARG A 15 -6.56 -21.69 7.07
N VAL A 16 -5.24 -21.58 6.92
CA VAL A 16 -4.43 -22.43 6.04
C VAL A 16 -4.56 -23.90 6.43
N GLU A 17 -4.38 -24.21 7.71
CA GLU A 17 -4.45 -25.59 8.24
C GLU A 17 -5.86 -26.19 8.08
N GLN A 18 -6.92 -25.40 8.28
CA GLN A 18 -8.31 -25.83 8.05
C GLN A 18 -8.62 -26.16 6.58
N LEU A 19 -7.83 -25.62 5.65
CA LEU A 19 -7.97 -25.84 4.22
C LEU A 19 -6.96 -26.88 3.69
N GLY A 20 -6.30 -27.62 4.60
CA GLY A 20 -5.37 -28.69 4.26
C GLY A 20 -3.98 -28.23 3.84
N GLY A 21 -3.69 -26.92 3.95
CA GLY A 21 -2.32 -26.42 3.81
C GLY A 21 -1.53 -26.55 5.11
N TYR A 22 -0.24 -26.28 5.06
CA TYR A 22 0.64 -26.29 6.23
C TYR A 22 1.62 -25.13 6.19
N ILE A 23 2.21 -24.80 7.33
CA ILE A 23 3.27 -23.79 7.44
C ILE A 23 4.58 -24.51 7.74
N ASP A 24 5.58 -24.31 6.89
CA ASP A 24 6.93 -24.85 7.04
C ASP A 24 7.96 -23.72 6.96
N ASP A 25 8.80 -23.60 7.99
CA ASP A 25 9.75 -22.49 8.18
C ASP A 25 9.19 -21.07 7.93
N GLY A 26 7.90 -20.88 8.21
CA GLY A 26 7.18 -19.62 7.98
C GLY A 26 6.60 -19.41 6.59
N TYR A 27 6.77 -20.40 5.70
CA TYR A 27 6.23 -20.41 4.35
C TYR A 27 4.97 -21.27 4.25
N LEU A 28 3.97 -20.77 3.52
CA LEU A 28 2.78 -21.50 3.12
C LEU A 28 3.16 -22.66 2.19
N ASN A 29 2.83 -23.87 2.62
CA ASN A 29 3.18 -25.14 1.98
C ASN A 29 4.69 -25.27 1.68
N GLY A 30 5.55 -24.57 2.45
CA GLY A 30 7.00 -24.53 2.24
C GLY A 30 7.45 -23.69 1.04
N VAL A 31 6.57 -22.90 0.41
CA VAL A 31 6.88 -22.17 -0.84
C VAL A 31 6.73 -20.66 -0.70
N LEU A 32 5.59 -20.16 -0.19
CA LEU A 32 5.26 -18.72 -0.22
C LEU A 32 5.36 -18.07 1.16
N SER A 33 6.03 -16.92 1.26
CA SER A 33 6.13 -16.13 2.51
C SER A 33 4.86 -15.34 2.86
N VAL A 34 3.82 -15.46 2.02
CA VAL A 34 2.51 -14.79 2.17
C VAL A 34 1.38 -15.81 2.13
N SER A 35 0.29 -15.53 2.85
CA SER A 35 -0.92 -16.38 2.84
C SER A 35 -2.04 -15.81 1.98
N ARG A 36 -1.85 -14.59 1.45
CA ARG A 36 -2.76 -13.91 0.53
C ARG A 36 -1.98 -13.24 -0.58
N ALA A 37 -2.38 -13.49 -1.83
CA ALA A 37 -1.74 -12.91 -3.00
C ALA A 37 -2.71 -12.88 -4.20
N LEU A 38 -2.56 -11.88 -5.05
CA LEU A 38 -3.08 -11.92 -6.42
C LEU A 38 -2.08 -12.70 -7.28
N GLY A 39 -2.55 -13.51 -8.24
CA GLY A 39 -1.68 -14.40 -9.00
C GLY A 39 -1.45 -15.76 -8.32
N ASP A 40 -0.24 -16.32 -8.44
CA ASP A 40 0.15 -17.62 -7.88
C ASP A 40 -0.87 -18.74 -8.15
N TRP A 41 -1.34 -18.81 -9.39
CA TRP A 41 -2.47 -19.67 -9.79
C TRP A 41 -2.22 -21.15 -9.53
N ASP A 42 -0.98 -21.61 -9.72
CA ASP A 42 -0.58 -23.00 -9.48
C ASP A 42 -0.67 -23.40 -8.00
N MET A 43 -0.68 -22.42 -7.09
CA MET A 43 -0.83 -22.61 -5.65
C MET A 43 -2.29 -22.48 -5.20
N LYS A 44 -3.19 -22.07 -6.11
CA LYS A 44 -4.62 -21.92 -5.84
C LYS A 44 -5.37 -23.15 -6.31
N LEU A 45 -6.35 -23.57 -5.50
CA LEU A 45 -7.26 -24.62 -5.91
C LEU A 45 -8.22 -24.09 -6.99
N PRO A 46 -8.83 -24.97 -7.81
CA PRO A 46 -9.72 -24.58 -8.89
C PRO A 46 -10.77 -23.55 -8.46
N CYS A 47 -11.08 -22.62 -9.36
CA CYS A 47 -12.02 -21.52 -9.12
C CYS A 47 -13.29 -21.98 -8.40
N GLY A 48 -13.59 -21.36 -7.26
CA GLY A 48 -14.74 -21.69 -6.41
C GLY A 48 -14.43 -22.61 -5.23
N SER A 49 -13.25 -23.24 -5.19
CA SER A 49 -12.78 -24.00 -4.02
C SER A 49 -12.03 -23.10 -3.04
N ARG A 50 -12.22 -23.31 -1.74
CA ARG A 50 -11.42 -22.60 -0.71
C ARG A 50 -9.98 -23.12 -0.73
N SER A 51 -9.02 -22.27 -1.07
CA SER A 51 -7.58 -22.60 -1.11
C SER A 51 -6.85 -22.05 0.12
N PRO A 52 -5.78 -22.71 0.59
CA PRO A 52 -4.86 -22.14 1.58
C PRO A 52 -4.30 -20.77 1.17
N LEU A 53 -4.03 -20.54 -0.12
CA LEU A 53 -3.67 -19.23 -0.67
C LEU A 53 -4.93 -18.52 -1.18
N ILE A 54 -5.22 -17.32 -0.68
CA ILE A 54 -6.43 -16.58 -1.04
C ILE A 54 -6.13 -15.23 -1.69
N SER A 55 -7.08 -14.68 -2.44
CA SER A 55 -6.94 -13.36 -3.10
C SER A 55 -7.72 -12.27 -2.36
N GLU A 56 -8.54 -12.67 -1.39
CA GLU A 56 -9.49 -11.85 -0.69
C GLU A 56 -8.78 -10.87 0.25
N PRO A 57 -8.91 -9.55 0.00
CA PRO A 57 -8.28 -8.55 0.84
C PRO A 57 -9.02 -8.38 2.16
N GLU A 58 -8.35 -7.72 3.11
CA GLU A 58 -9.00 -7.20 4.31
C GLU A 58 -9.44 -5.75 4.06
N PHE A 59 -10.71 -5.45 4.36
CA PHE A 59 -11.25 -4.10 4.22
C PHE A 59 -11.42 -3.45 5.59
N ARG A 60 -10.96 -2.20 5.70
CA ARG A 60 -11.23 -1.34 6.84
C ARG A 60 -11.64 0.03 6.33
N GLN A 61 -12.78 0.53 6.82
CA GLN A 61 -13.25 1.88 6.55
C GLN A 61 -13.02 2.75 7.80
N VAL A 62 -12.50 3.95 7.60
CA VAL A 62 -12.25 4.93 8.66
C VAL A 62 -12.81 6.27 8.19
N VAL A 63 -13.51 6.98 9.07
CA VAL A 63 -13.96 8.36 8.81
C VAL A 63 -12.82 9.29 9.23
N LEU A 64 -12.37 10.11 8.28
CA LEU A 64 -11.32 11.10 8.56
C LEU A 64 -11.87 12.24 9.43
N THR A 65 -11.02 12.69 10.33
CA THR A 65 -11.23 13.82 11.24
C THR A 65 -10.20 14.91 10.94
N GLU A 66 -10.36 16.09 11.55
CA GLU A 66 -9.38 17.16 11.45
C GLU A 66 -8.04 16.82 12.13
N GLU A 67 -8.00 15.78 12.96
CA GLU A 67 -6.79 15.29 13.62
C GLU A 67 -5.95 14.37 12.70
N ASP A 68 -6.51 13.90 11.59
CA ASP A 68 -5.82 13.05 10.64
C ASP A 68 -4.91 13.87 9.73
N GLU A 69 -3.60 13.77 9.94
CA GLU A 69 -2.60 14.58 9.20
C GLU A 69 -2.24 13.97 7.83
N PHE A 70 -1.94 12.67 7.80
CA PHE A 70 -1.46 11.97 6.60
C PHE A 70 -1.57 10.45 6.73
N LEU A 71 -1.48 9.76 5.59
CA LEU A 71 -1.36 8.31 5.46
C LEU A 71 0.00 7.93 4.85
N VAL A 72 0.63 6.91 5.44
CA VAL A 72 1.86 6.28 4.92
C VAL A 72 1.51 4.90 4.40
N ILE A 73 1.84 4.64 3.14
CA ILE A 73 1.77 3.31 2.52
C ILE A 73 3.19 2.91 2.15
N GLY A 74 3.60 1.70 2.47
CA GLY A 74 4.91 1.17 2.12
C GLY A 74 4.90 -0.34 1.97
N CYS A 75 5.90 -0.89 1.29
CA CYS A 75 6.15 -2.33 1.24
C CYS A 75 6.87 -2.84 2.51
N ASP A 76 6.95 -4.16 2.65
CA ASP A 76 7.73 -4.87 3.66
C ASP A 76 9.19 -4.39 3.76
N GLY A 77 9.84 -4.07 2.64
CA GLY A 77 11.18 -3.49 2.65
C GLY A 77 11.34 -2.22 3.51
N ILE A 78 10.25 -1.46 3.73
CA ILE A 78 10.19 -0.36 4.70
C ILE A 78 9.93 -0.91 6.11
N TRP A 79 8.86 -1.68 6.27
CA TRP A 79 8.33 -2.08 7.59
C TRP A 79 9.19 -3.11 8.33
N ASP A 80 9.98 -3.90 7.61
CA ASP A 80 10.88 -4.90 8.18
C ASP A 80 12.05 -4.25 8.95
N VAL A 81 12.43 -3.01 8.59
CA VAL A 81 13.57 -2.31 9.20
C VAL A 81 13.18 -1.13 10.07
N MET A 82 11.91 -0.69 10.04
CA MET A 82 11.45 0.42 10.88
C MET A 82 10.02 0.22 11.39
N SER A 83 9.78 0.65 12.63
CA SER A 83 8.45 0.64 13.20
C SER A 83 7.58 1.74 12.58
N SER A 84 6.26 1.52 12.59
CA SER A 84 5.29 2.49 12.07
C SER A 84 5.34 3.82 12.79
N GLN A 85 5.59 3.81 14.11
CA GLN A 85 5.76 5.03 14.88
C GLN A 85 7.03 5.81 14.47
N HIS A 86 8.10 5.12 14.11
CA HIS A 86 9.32 5.74 13.60
C HIS A 86 9.06 6.40 12.24
N ALA A 87 8.42 5.68 11.32
CA ALA A 87 8.03 6.19 10.00
C ALA A 87 7.15 7.45 10.12
N VAL A 88 6.09 7.39 10.95
CA VAL A 88 5.20 8.53 11.22
C VAL A 88 5.98 9.73 11.78
N SER A 89 6.89 9.49 12.72
CA SER A 89 7.69 10.57 13.32
C SER A 89 8.62 11.24 12.31
N LEU A 90 9.21 10.45 11.41
CA LEU A 90 10.09 10.94 10.35
C LEU A 90 9.30 11.78 9.33
N VAL A 91 8.19 11.26 8.83
CA VAL A 91 7.31 11.95 7.87
C VAL A 91 6.76 13.24 8.48
N ARG A 92 6.22 13.18 9.70
CA ARG A 92 5.67 14.37 10.38
C ARG A 92 6.73 15.46 10.59
N ARG A 93 7.97 15.08 10.91
CA ARG A 93 9.09 16.03 11.03
C ARG A 93 9.47 16.64 9.69
N GLY A 94 9.49 15.85 8.61
CA GLY A 94 9.75 16.33 7.25
C GLY A 94 8.67 17.32 6.79
N LEU A 95 7.40 16.96 6.93
CA LEU A 95 6.26 17.82 6.58
C LEU A 95 6.32 19.16 7.31
N ARG A 96 6.60 19.17 8.63
CA ARG A 96 6.79 20.43 9.38
C ARG A 96 7.99 21.27 8.92
N ARG A 97 8.99 20.65 8.31
CA ARG A 97 10.24 21.33 7.93
C ARG A 97 10.15 21.96 6.54
N HIS A 98 9.52 21.28 5.59
CA HIS A 98 9.58 21.67 4.19
C HIS A 98 8.26 21.51 3.43
N ASP A 99 7.20 20.96 4.06
CA ASP A 99 5.87 20.79 3.46
C ASP A 99 5.90 20.12 2.07
N ASP A 100 6.71 19.06 1.95
CA ASP A 100 6.90 18.32 0.71
C ASP A 100 6.73 16.80 0.96
N PRO A 101 5.59 16.21 0.59
CA PRO A 101 5.33 14.78 0.79
C PRO A 101 6.20 13.90 -0.12
N GLU A 102 6.62 14.37 -1.30
CA GLU A 102 7.52 13.62 -2.17
C GLU A 102 8.90 13.50 -1.53
N GLN A 103 9.40 14.60 -0.93
CA GLN A 103 10.64 14.55 -0.17
C GLN A 103 10.52 13.69 1.09
N CYS A 104 9.37 13.71 1.79
CA CYS A 104 9.13 12.82 2.92
C CYS A 104 9.16 11.33 2.52
N ALA A 105 8.58 10.99 1.36
CA ALA A 105 8.64 9.63 0.81
C ALA A 105 10.09 9.21 0.53
N LYS A 106 10.89 10.08 -0.08
CA LYS A 106 12.32 9.84 -0.33
C LYS A 106 13.10 9.67 0.97
N ASP A 107 12.85 10.51 1.97
CA ASP A 107 13.52 10.41 3.26
C ASP A 107 13.19 9.08 3.96
N LEU A 108 11.96 8.60 3.85
CA LEU A 108 11.54 7.31 4.40
C LEU A 108 12.24 6.13 3.70
N VAL A 109 12.29 6.15 2.37
CA VAL A 109 13.03 5.16 1.57
C VAL A 109 14.52 5.17 1.93
N MET A 110 15.13 6.35 2.04
CA MET A 110 16.53 6.50 2.40
C MET A 110 16.83 6.03 3.82
N GLU A 111 15.90 6.23 4.77
CA GLU A 111 16.03 5.69 6.12
C GLU A 111 15.99 4.17 6.13
N ALA A 112 15.11 3.54 5.34
CA ALA A 112 15.07 2.08 5.20
C ALA A 112 16.37 1.55 4.59
N PHE A 113 16.86 2.21 3.53
CA PHE A 113 18.14 1.87 2.89
C PHE A 113 19.31 1.94 3.87
N ARG A 114 19.41 3.00 4.69
CA ARG A 114 20.47 3.13 5.72
C ARG A 114 20.42 2.04 6.79
N ARG A 115 19.27 1.40 6.98
CA ARG A 115 19.08 0.29 7.90
C ARG A 115 19.40 -1.07 7.27
N ASN A 116 20.00 -1.07 6.07
CA ASN A 116 20.46 -2.24 5.34
C ASN A 116 19.34 -3.24 5.02
N THR A 117 18.18 -2.74 4.60
CA THR A 117 17.18 -3.58 3.92
C THR A 117 17.75 -4.08 2.59
N PHE A 118 17.44 -5.34 2.24
CA PHE A 118 17.85 -5.97 0.99
C PHE A 118 16.69 -6.10 0.00
N ASP A 119 15.51 -5.62 0.37
CA ASP A 119 14.30 -5.71 -0.44
C ASP A 119 14.09 -4.46 -1.32
N ASN A 120 13.11 -4.54 -2.21
CA ASN A 120 12.58 -3.41 -2.94
C ASN A 120 11.96 -2.40 -1.98
N LEU A 121 12.16 -1.11 -2.27
CA LEU A 121 11.70 -0.02 -1.42
C LEU A 121 10.69 0.85 -2.16
N THR A 122 9.47 0.89 -1.64
CA THR A 122 8.38 1.74 -2.13
C THR A 122 7.69 2.40 -0.95
N ALA A 123 7.44 3.71 -1.06
CA ALA A 123 6.66 4.47 -0.09
C ALA A 123 5.78 5.50 -0.80
N ILE A 124 4.56 5.67 -0.31
CA ILE A 124 3.60 6.69 -0.74
C ILE A 124 3.14 7.45 0.50
N ILE A 125 3.18 8.78 0.41
CA ILE A 125 2.69 9.69 1.44
C ILE A 125 1.49 10.46 0.90
N VAL A 126 0.36 10.35 1.59
CA VAL A 126 -0.88 11.09 1.26
C VAL A 126 -1.17 12.05 2.39
N CYS A 127 -1.04 13.36 2.15
CA CYS A 127 -1.45 14.37 3.13
C CYS A 127 -2.94 14.65 3.01
N PHE A 128 -3.62 14.73 4.14
CA PHE A 128 -5.01 15.17 4.17
C PHE A 128 -5.06 16.70 4.25
N SER A 129 -6.05 17.31 3.61
CA SER A 129 -6.26 18.76 3.66
C SER A 129 -7.60 19.03 4.32
N SER A 130 -7.63 19.93 5.31
CA SER A 130 -8.90 20.44 5.81
C SER A 130 -9.56 21.29 4.71
N PRO A 131 -10.89 21.18 4.55
CA PRO A 131 -11.63 22.00 3.58
C PRO A 131 -11.52 23.51 3.88
N ASP A 132 -11.21 23.89 5.12
CA ASP A 132 -11.14 25.29 5.58
C ASP A 132 -9.78 25.99 5.32
N HIS A 133 -8.73 25.27 4.89
CA HIS A 133 -7.45 25.88 4.50
C HIS A 133 -7.38 26.31 3.03
N ARG A 134 -8.52 26.49 2.36
CA ARG A 134 -8.57 27.26 1.10
C ARG A 134 -8.51 28.75 1.41
N GLU A 135 -7.35 29.24 1.87
CA GLU A 135 -7.08 30.67 1.80
C GLU A 135 -7.22 31.14 0.33
N PRO A 136 -7.84 32.30 0.06
CA PRO A 136 -7.86 32.86 -1.28
C PRO A 136 -6.41 33.13 -1.71
N MET A 137 -5.93 32.33 -2.67
CA MET A 137 -4.57 32.40 -3.17
C MET A 137 -4.18 33.83 -3.55
N SER A 138 -3.14 34.36 -2.91
CA SER A 138 -2.46 35.60 -3.32
C SER A 138 -2.01 35.49 -4.79
N PRO A 139 -2.21 36.53 -5.62
CA PRO A 139 -1.85 36.45 -7.03
C PRO A 139 -0.36 36.74 -7.21
N ALA A 140 0.49 35.71 -7.13
CA ALA A 140 1.74 35.58 -7.90
C ALA A 140 2.65 34.47 -7.36
N ARG A 141 2.40 33.24 -7.81
CA ARG A 141 3.43 32.36 -8.40
C ARG A 141 2.65 31.24 -9.07
N GLN A 142 2.71 31.15 -10.39
CA GLN A 142 1.97 30.16 -11.18
C GLN A 142 2.35 28.73 -10.75
N ARG A 143 1.71 28.21 -9.71
CA ARG A 143 1.60 26.78 -9.46
C ARG A 143 0.57 26.29 -10.45
N ARG A 144 1.05 25.71 -11.56
CA ARG A 144 0.21 24.91 -12.45
C ARG A 144 -0.58 23.94 -11.56
N PRO A 145 -1.90 23.82 -11.72
CA PRO A 145 -2.63 22.76 -11.05
C PRO A 145 -2.08 21.46 -11.61
N ARG A 146 -1.26 20.75 -10.82
CA ARG A 146 -0.96 19.34 -11.10
C ARG A 146 -2.17 18.54 -10.64
N CYS A 147 -3.28 18.74 -11.34
CA CYS A 147 -4.21 17.66 -11.53
C CYS A 147 -3.39 16.58 -12.25
N CYS A 148 -3.27 15.40 -11.67
CA CYS A 148 -2.86 14.22 -12.42
C CYS A 148 -4.00 13.88 -13.39
N SER A 149 -4.22 14.74 -14.39
CA SER A 149 -4.97 14.35 -15.57
C SER A 149 -4.12 13.27 -16.23
N LEU A 150 -4.63 12.05 -16.22
CA LEU A 150 -4.25 11.04 -17.21
C LEU A 150 -4.16 11.75 -18.58
N SER A 151 -3.12 11.47 -19.35
CA SER A 151 -3.08 11.97 -20.73
C SER A 151 -4.35 11.54 -21.45
N VAL A 152 -4.81 12.33 -22.42
CA VAL A 152 -5.98 11.96 -23.24
C VAL A 152 -5.80 10.56 -23.82
N ASP A 153 -4.57 10.19 -24.17
CA ASP A 153 -4.21 8.86 -24.65
C ASP A 153 -4.35 7.77 -23.57
N ALA A 154 -3.98 8.05 -22.33
CA ALA A 154 -4.13 7.12 -21.21
C ALA A 154 -5.60 6.93 -20.82
N LEU A 155 -6.42 8.00 -20.89
CA LEU A 155 -7.87 7.93 -20.72
C LEU A 155 -8.55 7.14 -21.84
N CYS A 156 -8.17 7.38 -23.09
CA CYS A 156 -8.69 6.63 -24.24
C CYS A 156 -8.30 5.15 -24.15
N SER A 157 -7.06 4.85 -23.74
CA SER A 157 -6.60 3.47 -23.57
C SER A 157 -7.37 2.76 -22.47
N LEU A 158 -7.57 3.41 -21.30
CA LEU A 158 -8.34 2.86 -20.20
C LEU A 158 -9.81 2.63 -20.60
N ARG A 159 -10.41 3.60 -21.32
CA ARG A 159 -11.78 3.50 -21.80
C ARG A 159 -11.96 2.36 -22.81
N ASN A 160 -11.03 2.22 -23.76
CA ASN A 160 -11.05 1.11 -24.72
C ASN A 160 -10.87 -0.26 -24.04
N LEU A 161 -10.13 -0.32 -22.93
CA LEU A 161 -9.92 -1.54 -22.15
C LEU A 161 -11.15 -1.93 -21.33
N LEU A 162 -11.92 -0.95 -20.85
CA LEU A 162 -13.18 -1.16 -20.12
C LEU A 162 -14.35 -1.46 -21.07
N ASP A 163 -14.39 -0.81 -22.23
CA ASP A 163 -15.44 -1.00 -23.25
C ASP A 163 -15.18 -2.26 -24.13
N GLY A 164 -13.95 -2.79 -24.14
CA GLY A 164 -13.53 -3.93 -24.96
C GLY A 164 -13.89 -5.32 -24.42
N ASN A 165 -14.42 -5.43 -23.20
CA ASN A 165 -14.76 -6.73 -22.57
C ASN A 165 -16.26 -7.08 -22.64
N GLY A 166 -17.01 -6.43 -23.54
CA GLY A 166 -18.47 -6.57 -23.66
C GLY A 166 -18.97 -7.24 -24.94
N ASN A 167 -18.14 -7.94 -25.71
CA ASN A 167 -18.64 -8.76 -26.83
C ASN A 167 -17.63 -9.84 -27.26
N SER A 168 -17.74 -11.03 -26.67
CA SER A 168 -17.55 -12.37 -27.26
C SER A 168 -17.76 -13.43 -26.19
#